data_AF-A0A3D1E5T1-F1
#
_entry.id   AF-A0A3D1E5T1-F1
#
_cell.length_a   1.000
_cell.length_b   1.000
_cell.length_c   1.000
_cell.angle_alpha   90.00
_cell.angle_beta   90.00
_cell.angle_gamma   90.00
#
_symmetry.space_group_name_H-M   'P 1'
#
loop_
_entity.id
_entity.type
_entity.pdbx_description
1 polymer ?
#
loop_
_entity_poly.entity_id
_entity_poly.type
_entity_poly.pdbx_seq_one_letter_code
_entity_poly.pdbx_strand_id
1 'polypeptide(L)'
;MAVDLLLGLQWGDEGKGKIVDVLTQGYDVIARFQGGPNAGHTLEFDGIKHVLHTIPSGIFHKNAQNVVGNGVVIDPVVFQKEIEKLAPFHLDLTKILFISRKAHL
;
A
#
# COMPACT_ATOMS: atom_id res chain seq x y z
N MET A 1 17.14 -11.56 -10.37
CA MET A 1 16.15 -11.40 -9.29
C MET A 1 14.77 -11.41 -9.96
N ALA A 2 13.83 -12.22 -9.49
CA ALA A 2 12.47 -12.26 -10.02
C ALA A 2 11.60 -11.22 -9.30
N VAL A 3 10.55 -10.74 -9.98
CA VAL A 3 9.54 -9.85 -9.39
C VAL A 3 8.20 -10.52 -9.60
N ASP A 4 7.47 -10.74 -8.51
CA ASP A 4 6.11 -11.27 -8.55
C ASP A 4 5.10 -10.13 -8.68
N LEU A 5 4.12 -10.30 -9.57
CA LEU A 5 3.15 -9.27 -9.92
C LEU A 5 1.74 -9.76 -9.62
N LEU A 6 1.03 -9.01 -8.77
CA LEU A 6 -0.37 -9.24 -8.45
C LEU A 6 -1.26 -8.24 -9.19
N LEU A 7 -2.18 -8.76 -10.00
CA LEU A 7 -3.12 -7.97 -10.81
C LEU A 7 -4.54 -8.48 -10.65
N GLY A 8 -5.51 -7.58 -10.87
CA GLY A 8 -6.91 -7.96 -11.03
C GLY A 8 -7.14 -8.40 -12.47
N LEU A 9 -7.85 -9.50 -12.67
CA LEU A 9 -8.16 -10.04 -14.00
C LEU A 9 -9.59 -9.74 -14.44
N GLN A 10 -10.36 -9.04 -13.60
CA GLN A 10 -11.76 -8.69 -13.82
C GLN A 10 -11.93 -7.16 -13.87
N TRP A 11 -13.04 -6.64 -13.35
CA TRP A 11 -13.38 -5.22 -13.33
C TRP A 11 -13.21 -4.57 -11.96
N GLY A 12 -12.22 -5.02 -11.17
CA GLY A 12 -11.95 -4.47 -9.84
C GLY A 12 -12.57 -5.26 -8.71
N ASP A 13 -12.32 -4.80 -7.48
CA ASP A 13 -12.83 -5.36 -6.22
C ASP A 13 -12.60 -6.86 -5.98
N GLU A 14 -11.57 -7.44 -6.60
CA GLU A 14 -11.23 -8.87 -6.45
C GLU A 14 -10.56 -9.23 -5.11
N GLY A 15 -10.55 -8.31 -4.14
CA GLY A 15 -9.94 -8.54 -2.82
C GLY A 15 -8.40 -8.52 -2.82
N LYS A 16 -7.78 -7.90 -3.84
CA LYS A 16 -6.32 -7.83 -4.01
C LYS A 16 -5.54 -7.41 -2.76
N GLY A 17 -6.03 -6.42 -2.03
CA GLY A 17 -5.38 -5.94 -0.80
C GLY A 17 -5.13 -7.06 0.22
N LYS A 18 -6.12 -7.94 0.43
CA LYS A 18 -6.00 -9.08 1.35
C LYS A 18 -5.00 -10.11 0.84
N ILE A 19 -5.00 -10.37 -0.47
CA ILE A 19 -4.06 -11.32 -1.08
C ILE A 19 -2.62 -10.78 -0.99
N VAL A 20 -2.42 -9.48 -1.25
CA VAL A 20 -1.12 -8.82 -1.10
C VAL A 20 -0.61 -9.00 0.33
N ASP A 21 -1.43 -8.70 1.34
CA ASP A 21 -1.03 -8.86 2.75
C ASP A 21 -0.54 -10.28 3.06
N VAL A 22 -1.30 -11.30 2.64
CA VAL A 22 -0.95 -12.71 2.88
C VAL A 22 0.30 -13.15 2.12
N LEU A 23 0.44 -12.80 0.84
CA LEU A 23 1.55 -13.29 0.00
C LEU A 23 2.88 -12.60 0.32
N THR A 24 2.83 -11.39 0.89
CA THR A 24 4.04 -10.54 1.02
C THR A 24 4.79 -10.67 2.34
N GLN A 25 4.41 -11.61 3.22
CA GLN A 25 5.09 -11.82 4.51
C GLN A 25 6.61 -12.08 4.40
N GLY A 26 7.06 -12.66 3.28
CA GLY A 26 8.48 -12.95 3.01
C GLY A 26 9.16 -11.98 2.04
N TYR A 27 8.53 -10.85 1.69
CA TYR A 27 9.04 -9.93 0.68
C TYR A 27 9.78 -8.77 1.34
N ASP A 28 10.96 -8.44 0.81
CA ASP A 28 11.74 -7.28 1.27
C ASP A 28 11.17 -5.95 0.76
N VAL A 29 10.51 -5.96 -0.40
CA VAL A 29 9.96 -4.76 -1.06
C VAL A 29 8.57 -5.02 -1.59
N ILE A 30 7.64 -4.12 -1.29
CA ILE A 30 6.25 -4.16 -1.71
C ILE A 30 5.92 -2.83 -2.35
N ALA A 31 5.60 -2.83 -3.64
CA ALA A 31 5.48 -1.61 -4.42
C ALA A 31 4.12 -1.49 -5.09
N ARG A 32 3.58 -0.27 -5.09
CA ARG A 32 2.47 0.12 -5.97
C ARG A 32 3.04 0.85 -7.18
N PHE A 33 2.76 0.34 -8.38
CA PHE A 33 3.40 0.86 -9.60
C PHE A 33 2.48 1.75 -10.44
N GLN A 34 1.15 1.71 -10.24
CA GLN A 34 0.18 2.49 -10.99
C GLN A 34 -1.05 2.85 -10.13
N GLY A 35 -1.75 3.89 -10.52
CA GLY A 35 -3.12 4.20 -10.08
C GLY A 35 -3.18 5.51 -9.31
N GLY A 36 -4.21 5.68 -8.50
CA GLY A 36 -4.32 6.82 -7.60
C GLY A 36 -5.08 6.47 -6.32
N PRO A 37 -5.69 7.46 -5.64
CA PRO A 37 -6.42 7.26 -4.40
C PRO A 37 -7.79 6.56 -4.59
N ASN A 38 -8.00 5.88 -5.71
CA ASN A 38 -9.24 5.21 -6.09
C ASN A 38 -9.32 3.74 -5.66
N ALA A 39 -8.22 3.16 -5.18
CA ALA A 39 -8.26 1.81 -4.60
C ALA A 39 -8.90 1.86 -3.21
N GLY A 40 -9.51 0.74 -2.78
CA GLY A 40 -10.11 0.59 -1.46
C GLY A 40 -9.68 -0.72 -0.81
N HIS A 41 -8.36 -0.90 -0.62
CA HIS A 41 -7.82 -2.14 -0.06
C HIS A 41 -8.16 -2.22 1.42
N THR A 42 -9.18 -3.02 1.74
CA THR A 42 -9.62 -3.23 3.11
C THR A 42 -8.88 -4.42 3.71
N LEU A 43 -8.07 -4.14 4.72
CA LEU A 43 -7.40 -5.11 5.59
C LEU A 43 -8.11 -5.14 6.94
N GLU A 44 -8.06 -6.28 7.63
CA GLU A 44 -8.65 -6.43 8.96
C GLU A 44 -7.66 -7.14 9.86
N PHE A 45 -7.19 -6.45 10.89
CA PHE A 45 -6.27 -6.99 11.91
C PHE A 45 -6.94 -6.82 13.28
N ASP A 46 -6.99 -7.90 14.06
CA ASP A 46 -7.56 -7.88 15.41
C ASP A 46 -8.97 -7.24 15.50
N GLY A 47 -9.80 -7.42 14.45
CA GLY A 47 -11.14 -6.86 14.34
C GLY A 47 -11.21 -5.39 13.94
N ILE A 48 -10.07 -4.75 13.66
CA ILE A 48 -9.97 -3.36 13.21
C ILE A 48 -9.80 -3.34 11.69
N LYS A 49 -10.70 -2.62 11.00
CA LYS A 49 -10.65 -2.46 9.54
C LYS A 49 -9.79 -1.27 9.14
N HIS A 50 -8.89 -1.51 8.19
CA HIS A 50 -7.99 -0.53 7.60
C HIS A 50 -8.26 -0.43 6.11
N VAL A 51 -8.57 0.77 5.63
CA VAL A 51 -8.75 1.03 4.20
C VAL A 51 -7.55 1.80 3.71
N LEU A 52 -6.78 1.16 2.83
CA LEU A 52 -5.63 1.75 2.16
C LEU A 52 -6.01 2.12 0.72
N HIS A 53 -5.63 3.33 0.33
CA HIS A 53 -5.93 3.92 -0.97
C HIS A 53 -4.67 4.05 -1.81
N THR A 54 -3.60 4.59 -1.22
CA THR A 54 -2.33 4.87 -1.91
C THR A 54 -1.17 4.08 -1.34
N ILE A 55 -1.14 3.91 -0.03
CA ILE A 55 -0.08 3.20 0.68
C ILE A 55 -0.17 1.70 0.33
N PRO A 56 0.94 1.03 -0.03
CA PRO A 56 0.92 -0.40 -0.30
C PRO A 56 0.41 -1.21 0.90
N SER A 57 -0.35 -2.27 0.64
CA SER A 57 -0.99 -3.09 1.68
C SER A 57 0.00 -3.80 2.62
N GLY A 58 1.27 -3.89 2.23
CA GLY A 58 2.35 -4.43 3.05
C GLY A 58 2.88 -3.50 4.14
N ILE A 59 2.26 -2.34 4.37
CA ILE A 59 2.75 -1.34 5.36
C ILE A 59 2.82 -1.87 6.79
N PHE A 60 2.11 -2.97 7.08
CA PHE A 60 2.09 -3.62 8.38
C PHE A 60 3.21 -4.66 8.56
N HIS A 61 3.94 -5.01 7.49
CA HIS A 61 5.08 -5.93 7.55
C HIS A 61 6.34 -5.21 8.02
N LYS A 62 6.82 -5.56 9.23
CA LYS A 62 7.94 -4.88 9.90
C LYS A 62 9.25 -4.84 9.10
N ASN A 63 9.47 -5.84 8.26
CA ASN A 63 10.72 -6.01 7.52
C ASN A 63 10.63 -5.56 6.06
N ALA A 64 9.44 -5.16 5.58
CA ALA A 64 9.22 -4.82 4.19
C ALA A 64 9.32 -3.30 3.96
N GLN A 65 10.03 -2.91 2.90
CA GLN A 65 9.99 -1.56 2.38
C GLN A 65 8.76 -1.37 1.49
N ASN A 66 7.99 -0.34 1.76
CA ASN A 66 6.78 -0.01 1.02
C ASN A 66 7.07 1.16 0.07
N VAL A 67 6.80 0.97 -1.22
CA VAL A 67 7.17 1.93 -2.27
C VAL A 67 5.95 2.38 -3.05
N VAL A 68 5.75 3.70 -3.12
CA VAL A 68 4.84 4.34 -4.08
C VAL A 68 5.65 4.71 -5.33
N GLY A 69 5.44 3.96 -6.41
CA GLY A 69 6.16 4.10 -7.67
C GLY A 69 5.76 5.34 -8.48
N ASN A 70 6.53 5.65 -9.52
CA ASN A 70 6.34 6.85 -10.33
C ASN A 70 5.06 6.85 -11.19
N GLY A 71 4.44 5.70 -11.42
CA GLY A 71 3.18 5.59 -12.16
C GLY A 71 1.93 5.87 -11.31
N VAL A 72 2.11 6.22 -10.04
CA VAL A 72 1.03 6.57 -9.11
C VAL A 72 0.81 8.09 -9.14
N VAL A 73 -0.46 8.49 -9.14
CA VAL A 73 -0.91 9.86 -8.89
C VAL A 73 -1.30 9.98 -7.41
N ILE A 74 -0.71 10.93 -6.71
CA ILE A 74 -0.87 11.12 -5.26
C ILE A 74 -1.73 12.36 -5.03
N ASP A 75 -2.95 12.17 -4.57
CA ASP A 75 -3.72 13.25 -3.94
C ASP A 75 -3.12 13.52 -2.54
N PRO A 76 -2.48 14.68 -2.30
CA PRO A 76 -1.81 14.96 -1.02
C PRO A 76 -2.78 14.98 0.16
N VAL A 77 -4.03 15.41 -0.05
CA VAL A 77 -5.04 15.55 0.99
C VAL A 77 -5.54 14.18 1.41
N VAL A 78 -5.83 13.29 0.45
CA VAL A 78 -6.23 11.91 0.75
C VAL A 78 -5.08 11.14 1.37
N PHE A 79 -3.85 11.31 0.85
CA PHE A 79 -2.66 10.64 1.36
C PHE A 79 -2.34 11.02 2.80
N GLN A 80 -2.44 12.31 3.16
CA GLN A 80 -2.24 12.74 4.54
C GLN A 80 -3.28 12.13 5.49
N LYS A 81 -4.56 12.09 5.10
CA LYS A 81 -5.61 11.43 5.89
C LYS A 81 -5.35 9.93 6.05
N GLU A 82 -4.79 9.29 5.02
CA GLU A 82 -4.40 7.88 5.07
C GLU A 82 -3.27 7.65 6.09
N ILE A 83 -2.25 8.51 6.10
CA ILE A 83 -1.16 8.48 7.09
C ILE A 83 -1.69 8.67 8.52
N GLU A 84 -2.57 9.64 8.74
CA GLU A 84 -3.14 9.91 10.07
C GLU A 84 -3.91 8.70 10.62
N LYS A 85 -4.60 7.94 9.77
CA LYS A 85 -5.29 6.70 10.16
C LYS A 85 -4.33 5.58 10.56
N LEU A 86 -3.05 5.65 10.18
CA LEU A 86 -2.02 4.69 10.59
C LEU A 86 -1.35 5.05 11.92
N ALA A 87 -1.60 6.25 12.48
CA ALA A 87 -0.98 6.69 13.73
C ALA A 87 -1.14 5.70 14.91
N PRO A 88 -2.30 5.01 15.11
CA PRO A 88 -2.46 4.04 16.20
C PRO A 88 -1.50 2.84 16.14
N PHE A 89 -0.89 2.57 14.99
CA PHE A 89 0.00 1.43 14.78
C PHE A 89 1.46 1.73 15.11
N HIS A 90 1.78 2.98 15.48
CA HIS A 90 3.12 3.39 15.89
C HIS A 90 4.21 3.00 14.87
N LEU A 91 3.86 3.07 13.58
CA LEU A 91 4.76 2.76 12.48
C LEU A 91 5.70 3.95 12.24
N ASP A 92 6.99 3.68 12.10
CA ASP A 92 7.96 4.69 11.64
C ASP A 92 7.92 4.80 10.11
N LEU A 93 6.89 5.49 9.61
CA LEU A 93 6.63 5.65 8.17
C LEU A 93 7.83 6.24 7.43
N THR A 94 8.65 7.07 8.08
CA THR A 94 9.83 7.68 7.45
C THR A 94 10.93 6.67 7.10
N LYS A 95 10.94 5.50 7.75
CA LYS A 95 11.89 4.41 7.47
C LYS A 95 11.35 3.34 6.55
N ILE A 96 10.03 3.17 6.49
CA ILE A 96 9.41 2.04 5.80
C ILE A 96 8.61 2.44 4.56
N LEU A 97 8.23 3.72 4.40
CA LEU A 97 7.43 4.21 3.27
C LEU A 97 8.25 5.17 2.41
N PHE A 98 8.46 4.78 1.16
CA PHE A 98 9.20 5.55 0.16
C PHE A 98 8.28 5.99 -0.96
N ILE A 99 8.44 7.25 -1.38
CA ILE A 99 7.66 7.83 -2.47
C ILE A 99 8.62 8.20 -3.59
N SER A 100 8.35 7.73 -4.80
CA SER A 100 9.12 8.13 -5.97
C SER A 100 9.00 9.63 -6.19
N ARG A 101 10.14 10.31 -6.33
CA ARG A 101 10.19 11.74 -6.70
C ARG A 101 9.48 12.07 -8.03
N LYS A 102 9.25 11.05 -8.87
CA LYS A 102 8.58 11.17 -10.18
C LYS A 102 7.09 10.83 -10.13
N ALA A 103 6.53 10.52 -8.96
CA ALA A 103 5.08 10.39 -8.80
C ALA A 103 4.41 11.75 -9.07
N HIS A 104 3.25 11.72 -9.71
CA HIS A 104 2.49 12.93 -10.01
C HIS A 104 1.60 13.29 -8.81
N LEU A 105 1.26 14.57 -8.69
CA LEU A 105 0.29 15.08 -7.71
C LEU A 105 -1.03 15.40 -8.43
#